data_AF-A0A550GR81-F1
#
_entry.id   AF-A0A550GR81-F1
#
_cell.length_a   1.000
_cell.length_b   1.000
_cell.length_c   1.000
_cell.angle_alpha   90.00
_cell.angle_beta   90.00
_cell.angle_gamma   90.00
#
_symmetry.space_group_name_H-M   'P 1'
#
loop_
_entity.id
_entity.type
_entity.pdbx_description
1 polymer ?
#
loop_
_entity_poly.entity_id
_entity_poly.type
_entity_poly.pdbx_seq_one_letter_code
_entity_poly.pdbx_strand_id
1 'polypeptide(L)' 'KAQALTDLTRPVIDWAALAKGFGVPACSVRTDGELADALIRAFAERGPSLIEALLD' A
#
# COMPACT_ATOMS: atom_id res chain seq x y z
N LYS A 1 20.15 -5.07 23.17
CA LYS A 1 18.93 -5.53 22.47
C LYS A 1 17.87 -4.41 22.51
N ALA A 2 17.97 -3.41 21.63
CA ALA A 2 17.00 -2.30 21.52
C ALA A 2 16.69 -1.92 20.06
N GLN A 3 17.50 -2.42 19.10
CA GLN A 3 17.43 -2.06 17.69
C GLN A 3 16.22 -2.66 16.96
N ALA A 4 15.69 -3.79 17.45
CA ALA A 4 14.50 -4.44 16.87
C ALA A 4 13.18 -3.68 17.13
N LEU A 5 13.15 -2.74 18.08
CA LEU A 5 11.96 -1.92 18.37
C LEU A 5 11.86 -0.67 17.48
N THR A 6 12.98 -0.27 16.86
CA THR A 6 13.07 0.89 15.96
C THR A 6 13.26 0.48 14.50
N ASP A 7 13.43 -0.81 14.24
CA ASP A 7 13.59 -1.36 12.90
C ASP A 7 12.21 -1.64 12.29
N LEU A 8 11.63 -0.60 11.69
CA LEU A 8 10.35 -0.69 10.96
C LEU A 8 10.47 -1.45 9.63
N THR A 9 11.63 -2.01 9.31
CA THR A 9 11.79 -2.86 8.11
C THR A 9 11.46 -4.33 8.39
N ARG A 10 11.29 -4.71 9.67
CA ARG A 10 11.05 -6.10 10.08
C ARG A 10 10.01 -6.19 11.21
N PRO A 11 8.86 -6.83 11.00
CA PRO A 11 8.40 -7.45 9.75
C PRO A 11 8.17 -6.43 8.62
N VAL A 12 8.17 -6.89 7.36
CA VAL A 12 7.79 -6.05 6.21
C VAL A 12 6.42 -5.43 6.50
N ILE A 13 6.33 -4.11 6.45
CA ILE A 13 5.08 -3.39 6.72
C ILE A 13 4.14 -3.62 5.54
N ASP A 14 2.95 -4.14 5.83
CA ASP A 14 1.82 -4.16 4.90
C ASP A 14 1.18 -2.76 4.90
N TRP A 15 1.61 -1.92 3.96
CA TRP A 15 1.14 -0.53 3.86
C TRP A 15 -0.34 -0.47 3.48
N ALA A 16 -0.84 -1.44 2.72
CA ALA A 16 -2.25 -1.53 2.35
C ALA A 16 -3.13 -1.82 3.58
N ALA A 17 -2.72 -2.74 4.45
CA ALA A 17 -3.40 -3.02 5.71
C ALA A 17 -3.37 -1.80 6.64
N LEU A 18 -2.24 -1.12 6.73
CA LEU A 18 -2.10 0.10 7.55
C LEU A 18 -3.06 1.20 7.07
N ALA A 19 -3.08 1.49 5.77
CA ALA A 19 -3.95 2.51 5.18
C ALA A 19 -5.44 2.21 5.42
N LYS A 20 -5.86 0.95 5.30
CA LYS A 20 -7.22 0.51 5.62
C LYS A 20 -7.60 0.80 7.07
N GLY A 21 -6.66 0.65 8.01
CA GLY A 21 -6.85 1.02 9.42
C GLY A 21 -7.14 2.50 9.64
N PHE A 22 -6.69 3.37 8.74
CA PHE A 22 -6.99 4.81 8.73
C PHE A 22 -8.22 5.18 7.88
N GLY A 23 -8.99 4.18 7.41
CA GLY A 23 -10.15 4.40 6.55
C GLY A 23 -9.81 4.80 5.10
N VAL A 24 -8.55 4.64 4.68
CA VAL A 24 -8.11 4.89 3.31
C VAL A 24 -8.22 3.59 2.51
N PRO A 25 -9.00 3.55 1.41
CA PRO A 25 -9.02 2.42 0.49
C PRO A 25 -7.62 2.11 -0.03
N ALA A 26 -7.20 0.85 0.08
CA ALA A 26 -5.86 0.45 -0.33
C ALA A 26 -5.76 -0.94 -0.93
N CYS A 27 -4.79 -1.12 -1.83
CA CYS A 27 -4.45 -2.39 -2.47
C CYS A 27 -2.95 -2.48 -2.79
N SER A 28 -2.46 -3.71 -2.94
CA SER A 28 -1.10 -3.99 -3.41
C SER A 28 -1.17 -4.57 -4.82
N VAL A 29 -0.24 -4.19 -5.69
CA VAL A 29 -0.14 -4.62 -7.09
C VAL A 29 1.27 -5.12 -7.38
N ARG A 30 1.39 -6.07 -8.31
CA ARG A 30 2.67 -6.73 -8.66
C ARG A 30 3.07 -6.58 -10.11
N THR A 31 2.22 -5.98 -10.95
CA THR A 31 2.49 -5.76 -12.37
C THR A 31 2.13 -4.35 -12.79
N ASP A 32 2.72 -3.90 -13.90
CA ASP A 32 2.41 -2.60 -14.50
C ASP A 32 0.94 -2.49 -14.90
N GLY A 33 0.35 -3.60 -15.39
CA GLY A 33 -1.07 -3.66 -15.75
C GLY A 33 -1.98 -3.49 -14.53
N GLU A 34 -1.69 -4.20 -13.45
CA GLU A 34 -2.44 -4.06 -12.19
C GLU A 34 -2.31 -2.64 -11.60
N LEU A 35 -1.13 -2.02 -11.73
CA LEU A 35 -0.93 -0.64 -11.30
C LEU A 35 -1.77 0.34 -12.13
N ALA A 36 -1.81 0.18 -13.45
CA ALA A 36 -2.63 1.02 -14.32
C ALA A 36 -4.12 0.90 -13.97
N ASP A 37 -4.63 -0.32 -13.81
CA ASP A 37 -6.02 -0.57 -13.43
C ASP A 37 -6.37 0.01 -12.05
N ALA A 38 -5.45 -0.15 -11.08
CA ALA A 38 -5.62 0.42 -9.74
C ALA A 38 -5.65 1.95 -9.76
N LEU A 39 -4.80 2.59 -10.57
CA LEU A 39 -4.80 4.05 -10.74
C LEU A 39 -6.09 4.56 -11.38
N ILE A 40 -6.59 3.89 -12.43
CA ILE A 40 -7.86 4.25 -13.08
C ILE A 40 -9.01 4.23 -12.06
N ARG A 41 -9.08 3.17 -11.24
CA ARG A 41 -10.10 3.07 -10.18
C ARG A 41 -9.94 4.14 -9.11
N ALA A 42 -8.71 4.37 -8.63
CA ALA A 42 -8.42 5.38 -7.61
C ALA A 42 -8.79 6.80 -8.07
N PHE A 43 -8.58 7.12 -9.34
CA PHE A 43 -8.97 8.43 -9.89
C PHE A 43 -10.47 8.58 -10.14
N ALA A 44 -11.20 7.47 -10.35
CA ALA A 44 -12.65 7.50 -10.50
C ALA A 44 -13.38 7.68 -9.16
N GLU A 45 -12.78 7.24 -8.06
CA GLU A 45 -13.33 7.37 -6.71
C GLU A 45 -12.93 8.73 -6.08
N ARG A 46 -13.82 9.33 -5.29
CA ARG A 46 -13.48 10.56 -4.55
C ARG A 46 -12.79 10.21 -3.24
N GLY A 47 -11.62 10.79 -3.03
CA GLY A 47 -10.89 10.72 -1.76
C GLY A 47 -9.49 10.12 -1.93
N PRO A 48 -8.74 10.01 -0.83
CA PRO A 48 -7.42 9.40 -0.87
C PRO A 48 -7.54 7.90 -1.12
N SER A 49 -6.59 7.33 -1.86
CA SER A 49 -6.38 5.90 -1.98
C SER A 49 -4.88 5.61 -1.94
N LEU A 50 -4.50 4.47 -1.35
CA LEU A 50 -3.13 3.99 -1.33
C LEU A 50 -2.98 2.77 -2.24
N ILE A 51 -2.03 2.84 -3.17
CA ILE A 51 -1.65 1.72 -4.03
C ILE A 51 -0.19 1.38 -3.70
N GLU A 52 0.04 0.18 -3.18
CA GLU A 52 1.37 -0.36 -2.90
C GLU A 52 1.88 -1.14 -4.12
N ALA A 53 2.88 -0.60 -4.82
CA ALA A 53 3.46 -1.26 -5.99
C ALA A 53 4.67 -2.11 -5.60
N LEU A 54 4.51 -3.43 -5.65
CA LEU A 54 5.54 -4.44 -5.39
C LEU A 54 6.04 -5.00 -6.73
N LEU A 55 6.71 -4.15 -7.51
CA LEU A 55 7.26 -4.48 -8.81
C LEU A 55 8.66 -5.08 -8.63
N ASP A 56 8.96 -6.15 -9.38
CA ASP A 56 10.27 -6.82 -9.39
C ASP A 56 11.28 -6.11 -10.31
#